data_AF-A0A5B8QS17-F1
#
_entry.id   AF-A0A5B8QS17-F1
#
_cell.length_a   1.000
_cell.length_b   1.000
_cell.length_c   1.000
_cell.angle_alpha   90.00
_cell.angle_beta   90.00
_cell.angle_gamma   90.00
#
_symmetry.space_group_name_H-M   'P 1'
#
loop_
_entity.id
_entity.type
_entity.pdbx_description
1 polymer ?
#
loop_
_entity_poly.entity_id
_entity_poly.type
_entity_poly.pdbx_seq_one_letter_code
_entity_poly.pdbx_strand_id
1 'polypeptide(L)'
;MKVLVVFILIAIGVFLFRRAQRLAKEEQEAMMAKKSTEKTGDTSASPAVSESVPEVAPTAHHAPEDAHSTTKAPEVELMPRDVEPANRVELSEDIIDADISASTNSDSVIIVADVHSTDDKEATTTQPVSPKDEAPVTQASEAQEEPVVVDSPVKAKESAESSPEVANTHLVKDDSLAALGSWANVTLQRAAEEYQSAETALARYNALQNVIGECYKQRKSAEYLAYGAALHGLYLALFHSANAEKPKDLELKTPGFMQLATLLNDTQDFDKAIALCQEAIKLGLTDGTVTGFEGRISRIEKAQAKAVTA
;
A
#
# COMPACT_ATOMS: atom_id res chain seq x y z
N MET A 1 -40.32 -6.39 -5.76
CA MET A 1 -38.98 -5.81 -5.44
C MET A 1 -38.59 -6.00 -3.97
N LYS A 2 -39.26 -5.39 -2.98
CA LYS A 2 -38.84 -5.47 -1.55
C LYS A 2 -38.55 -6.90 -1.03
N VAL A 3 -39.37 -7.88 -1.39
CA VAL A 3 -39.19 -9.30 -1.01
C VAL A 3 -37.87 -9.90 -1.54
N LEU A 4 -37.46 -9.58 -2.77
CA LEU A 4 -36.18 -10.06 -3.34
C LEU A 4 -34.96 -9.49 -2.58
N VAL A 5 -35.03 -8.23 -2.15
CA VAL A 5 -33.95 -7.61 -1.35
C VAL A 5 -33.76 -8.35 -0.03
N VAL A 6 -34.84 -8.75 0.64
CA VAL A 6 -34.78 -9.54 1.88
C VAL A 6 -34.12 -10.90 1.65
N PHE A 7 -34.48 -11.62 0.57
CA PHE A 7 -33.83 -12.90 0.24
C PHE A 7 -32.33 -12.76 -0.08
N ILE A 8 -31.92 -11.68 -0.76
CA ILE A 8 -30.51 -11.39 -1.04
C ILE A 8 -29.75 -11.13 0.27
N LEU A 9 -30.31 -10.34 1.20
CA LEU A 9 -29.69 -10.09 2.51
C LEU A 9 -29.55 -11.37 3.34
N ILE A 10 -30.56 -12.25 3.33
CA ILE A 10 -30.49 -13.57 4.00
C ILE A 10 -29.38 -14.43 3.37
N ALA A 11 -29.29 -14.48 2.04
CA ALA A 11 -28.25 -15.24 1.34
C ALA A 11 -26.84 -14.73 1.66
N ILE A 12 -26.64 -13.41 1.72
CA ILE A 12 -25.36 -12.79 2.12
C ILE A 12 -25.04 -13.14 3.58
N GLY A 13 -26.02 -13.06 4.50
CA GLY A 13 -25.84 -13.44 5.90
C GLY A 13 -25.40 -14.90 6.08
N VAL A 14 -26.06 -15.84 5.40
CA VAL A 14 -25.69 -17.27 5.41
C VAL A 14 -24.32 -17.52 4.80
N PHE A 15 -23.96 -16.80 3.73
CA PHE A 15 -22.64 -16.89 3.11
C PHE A 15 -21.52 -16.40 4.03
N LEU A 16 -21.69 -15.23 4.66
CA LEU A 16 -20.72 -14.68 5.61
C LEU A 16 -20.57 -15.58 6.85
N PHE A 17 -21.68 -16.12 7.37
CA PHE A 17 -21.65 -17.08 8.48
C PHE A 17 -20.87 -18.36 8.13
N ARG A 18 -21.11 -18.95 6.95
CA ARG A 18 -20.35 -20.12 6.48
C ARG A 18 -18.87 -19.81 6.25
N ARG A 19 -18.53 -18.60 5.79
CA ARG A 19 -17.13 -18.14 5.64
C ARG A 19 -16.43 -18.02 7.00
N ALA A 20 -17.10 -17.42 7.99
CA ALA A 20 -16.57 -17.30 9.35
C ALA A 20 -16.37 -18.68 10.01
N GLN A 21 -17.32 -19.61 9.84
CA GLN A 21 -17.16 -20.99 10.35
C GLN A 21 -15.98 -21.75 9.74
N ARG A 22 -15.64 -21.52 8.45
CA ARG A 22 -14.45 -22.12 7.83
C ARG A 22 -13.17 -21.60 8.46
N LEU A 23 -13.04 -20.28 8.60
CA LEU A 23 -11.87 -19.64 9.23
C LEU A 23 -11.66 -20.12 10.67
N ALA A 24 -12.72 -20.16 11.48
CA ALA A 24 -12.63 -20.65 12.85
C ALA A 24 -12.22 -22.13 12.95
N LYS A 25 -12.60 -22.95 11.96
CA LYS A 25 -12.19 -24.37 11.90
C LYS A 25 -10.73 -24.52 11.49
N GLU A 26 -10.27 -23.73 10.51
CA GLU A 26 -8.88 -23.69 10.06
C GLU A 26 -7.92 -23.26 11.19
N GLU A 27 -8.31 -22.26 11.99
CA GLU A 27 -7.55 -21.86 13.19
C GLU A 27 -7.50 -22.97 14.26
N GLN A 28 -8.61 -23.67 14.52
CA GLN A 28 -8.60 -24.81 15.46
C GLN A 28 -7.72 -25.97 14.97
N GLU A 29 -7.77 -26.30 13.68
CA GLU A 29 -6.94 -27.35 13.09
C GLU A 29 -5.44 -26.95 13.14
N ALA A 30 -5.10 -25.69 12.90
CA ALA A 30 -3.74 -25.17 13.05
C ALA A 30 -3.22 -25.20 14.51
N MET A 31 -4.09 -24.93 15.50
CA MET A 31 -3.73 -25.05 16.92
C MET A 31 -3.52 -26.51 17.35
N MET A 32 -4.35 -27.44 16.84
CA MET A 32 -4.21 -28.89 17.10
C MET A 32 -2.92 -29.46 16.50
N ALA A 33 -2.55 -29.03 15.28
CA ALA A 33 -1.34 -29.47 14.62
C ALA A 33 -0.07 -29.10 15.42
N LYS A 34 0.05 -27.83 15.85
CA LYS A 34 1.20 -27.35 16.62
C LYS A 34 1.37 -28.10 17.95
N LYS A 35 0.26 -28.40 18.64
CA LYS A 35 0.29 -29.11 19.93
C LYS A 35 0.78 -30.58 19.84
N SER A 36 0.77 -31.18 18.65
CA SER A 36 1.27 -32.55 18.44
C SER A 36 2.77 -32.62 18.16
N THR A 37 3.39 -31.55 17.67
CA THR A 37 4.82 -31.52 17.30
C THR A 37 5.75 -31.26 18.51
N GLU A 38 5.25 -30.63 19.58
CA GLU A 38 6.06 -30.21 20.73
C GLU A 38 6.26 -31.31 21.80
N LYS A 39 5.75 -32.54 21.58
CA LYS A 39 5.76 -33.62 22.58
C LYS A 39 6.72 -34.79 22.27
N THR A 40 7.79 -34.54 21.53
CA THR A 40 8.89 -35.50 21.30
C THR A 40 10.23 -34.79 21.28
N GLY A 41 10.77 -34.46 22.46
CA GLY A 41 12.03 -33.74 22.56
C GLY A 41 12.47 -33.42 23.98
N ASP A 42 12.62 -34.44 24.84
CA ASP A 42 13.77 -34.56 25.75
C ASP A 42 13.63 -35.76 26.71
N THR A 43 14.48 -36.77 26.53
CA THR A 43 14.96 -37.68 27.58
C THR A 43 16.21 -38.40 27.03
N SER A 44 17.38 -37.78 27.19
CA SER A 44 18.66 -38.48 27.10
C SER A 44 19.54 -38.01 28.25
N ALA A 45 19.68 -38.88 29.25
CA ALA A 45 20.50 -38.63 30.43
C ALA A 45 21.51 -39.76 30.59
N SER A 46 22.80 -39.42 30.56
CA SER A 46 23.86 -40.20 31.24
C SER A 46 25.12 -39.35 31.45
N PRO A 47 25.97 -39.67 32.44
CA PRO A 47 26.82 -38.67 33.08
C PRO A 47 28.34 -38.95 33.00
N ALA A 48 29.10 -37.87 33.26
CA ALA A 48 30.40 -37.78 33.97
C ALA A 48 31.60 -38.69 33.59
N VAL A 49 32.81 -38.09 33.52
CA VAL A 49 33.98 -38.32 34.41
C VAL A 49 35.30 -37.80 33.80
N SER A 50 36.05 -37.00 34.58
CA SER A 50 37.52 -36.73 34.58
C SER A 50 38.27 -36.27 33.30
N GLU A 51 39.47 -35.63 33.35
CA GLU A 51 40.21 -34.85 34.37
C GLU A 51 41.53 -34.31 33.76
N SER A 52 42.22 -33.41 34.47
CA SER A 52 43.64 -33.01 34.39
C SER A 52 44.03 -31.70 33.68
N VAL A 53 44.97 -31.01 34.34
CA VAL A 53 45.52 -29.65 34.19
C VAL A 53 47.03 -29.79 34.56
N PRO A 54 48.00 -29.16 33.85
CA PRO A 54 48.59 -27.85 34.25
C PRO A 54 48.76 -26.90 33.05
N GLU A 55 48.71 -25.56 33.15
CA GLU A 55 49.36 -24.60 34.06
C GLU A 55 50.84 -24.29 33.73
N VAL A 56 51.11 -22.97 33.62
CA VAL A 56 52.35 -22.20 33.84
C VAL A 56 52.62 -21.18 32.71
N ALA A 57 52.81 -19.93 33.12
CA ALA A 57 53.13 -18.77 32.27
C ALA A 57 54.59 -18.28 32.53
N PRO A 58 54.93 -16.98 32.47
CA PRO A 58 55.37 -16.27 31.26
C PRO A 58 56.80 -15.69 31.36
N THR A 59 57.38 -15.26 30.23
CA THR A 59 58.52 -14.30 30.25
C THR A 59 58.51 -13.37 29.04
N ALA A 60 58.81 -12.10 29.25
CA ALA A 60 59.02 -11.08 28.20
C ALA A 60 60.53 -10.84 27.95
N HIS A 61 60.91 -10.25 26.81
CA HIS A 61 61.73 -9.02 26.73
C HIS A 61 62.21 -8.64 25.30
N HIS A 62 62.36 -7.32 25.11
CA HIS A 62 63.24 -6.57 24.18
C HIS A 62 63.02 -6.51 22.64
N ALA A 63 63.12 -5.26 22.17
CA ALA A 63 63.44 -4.76 20.82
C ALA A 63 64.76 -3.92 20.95
N PRO A 64 65.25 -3.13 19.95
CA PRO A 64 65.01 -3.07 18.50
C PRO A 64 66.35 -3.14 17.70
N GLU A 65 66.50 -2.39 16.59
CA GLU A 65 67.70 -2.22 15.71
C GLU A 65 67.97 -3.39 14.72
N ASP A 66 68.45 -3.21 13.47
CA ASP A 66 68.83 -1.98 12.73
C ASP A 66 68.65 -2.12 11.19
N ALA A 67 68.87 -1.04 10.43
CA ALA A 67 68.69 -0.97 8.98
C ALA A 67 69.89 -1.48 8.14
N HIS A 68 69.67 -1.90 6.89
CA HIS A 68 70.39 -1.36 5.70
C HIS A 68 69.89 -1.92 4.34
N SER A 69 69.88 -1.06 3.32
CA SER A 69 69.64 -1.42 1.90
C SER A 69 70.91 -1.90 1.19
N THR A 70 70.79 -2.72 0.14
CA THR A 70 71.45 -2.42 -1.16
C THR A 70 70.95 -3.25 -2.36
N THR A 71 70.77 -2.52 -3.47
CA THR A 71 70.54 -2.89 -4.87
C THR A 71 71.43 -3.99 -5.48
N LYS A 72 70.90 -4.74 -6.47
CA LYS A 72 71.54 -4.93 -7.80
C LYS A 72 70.63 -5.60 -8.87
N ALA A 73 70.51 -4.95 -10.02
CA ALA A 73 70.29 -5.50 -11.36
C ALA A 73 71.63 -5.33 -12.15
N PRO A 74 71.88 -5.83 -13.40
CA PRO A 74 70.96 -6.20 -14.51
C PRO A 74 71.23 -7.66 -15.02
N GLU A 75 71.00 -8.16 -16.25
CA GLU A 75 70.66 -7.57 -17.56
C GLU A 75 69.99 -8.56 -18.58
N VAL A 76 69.29 -7.99 -19.58
CA VAL A 76 68.93 -8.41 -20.96
C VAL A 76 69.16 -9.87 -21.46
N GLU A 77 68.10 -10.51 -22.01
CA GLU A 77 68.00 -10.83 -23.46
C GLU A 77 66.58 -11.24 -23.96
N LEU A 78 66.22 -10.65 -25.12
CA LEU A 78 65.39 -11.15 -26.25
C LEU A 78 63.89 -11.57 -26.11
N MET A 79 63.07 -10.77 -26.82
CA MET A 79 61.72 -11.02 -27.40
C MET A 79 61.68 -12.28 -28.33
N PRO A 80 60.51 -12.91 -28.65
CA PRO A 80 59.30 -12.21 -29.10
C PRO A 80 57.88 -12.76 -28.76
N ARG A 81 56.99 -11.80 -28.48
CA ARG A 81 55.66 -11.59 -29.10
C ARG A 81 54.76 -12.80 -29.40
N ASP A 82 53.67 -12.95 -28.63
CA ASP A 82 52.37 -13.37 -29.17
C ASP A 82 51.15 -12.86 -28.35
N VAL A 83 50.18 -12.31 -29.08
CA VAL A 83 48.70 -12.37 -28.91
C VAL A 83 48.03 -12.00 -27.55
N GLU A 84 47.38 -10.82 -27.54
CA GLU A 84 46.21 -10.42 -26.72
C GLU A 84 44.95 -11.29 -26.99
N PRO A 85 43.85 -11.28 -26.17
CA PRO A 85 43.36 -10.18 -25.33
C PRO A 85 42.70 -10.58 -23.98
N ALA A 86 41.97 -9.61 -23.40
CA ALA A 86 40.88 -9.75 -22.42
C ALA A 86 41.28 -9.87 -20.94
N ASN A 87 41.56 -8.70 -20.33
CA ASN A 87 41.57 -8.52 -18.89
C ASN A 87 40.17 -8.77 -18.30
N ARG A 88 40.09 -9.72 -17.36
CA ARG A 88 38.84 -10.19 -16.74
C ARG A 88 38.45 -9.25 -15.60
N VAL A 89 37.40 -8.44 -15.80
CA VAL A 89 36.77 -7.69 -14.70
C VAL A 89 36.09 -8.69 -13.76
N GLU A 90 36.44 -8.64 -12.47
CA GLU A 90 35.71 -9.35 -11.43
C GLU A 90 34.38 -8.63 -11.18
N LEU A 91 33.30 -9.24 -11.65
CA LEU A 91 31.94 -8.88 -11.26
C LEU A 91 31.50 -9.84 -10.16
N SER A 92 31.23 -9.34 -8.97
CA SER A 92 30.66 -10.11 -7.86
C SER A 92 29.14 -10.22 -8.05
N GLU A 93 28.70 -11.35 -8.62
CA GLU A 93 27.30 -11.72 -8.74
C GLU A 93 26.83 -12.51 -7.50
N ASP A 94 26.21 -11.83 -6.54
CA ASP A 94 25.35 -12.49 -5.53
C ASP A 94 23.96 -12.74 -6.16
N ILE A 95 23.86 -13.80 -6.96
CA ILE A 95 22.59 -14.30 -7.49
C ILE A 95 22.04 -15.33 -6.49
N ILE A 96 20.92 -14.99 -5.84
CA ILE A 96 20.17 -15.95 -5.03
C ILE A 96 19.30 -16.79 -5.97
N ASP A 97 19.64 -18.07 -6.08
CA ASP A 97 18.80 -19.09 -6.71
C ASP A 97 17.40 -19.12 -6.08
N ALA A 98 16.38 -18.90 -6.90
CA ALA A 98 14.98 -19.14 -6.55
C ALA A 98 14.37 -20.06 -7.62
N ASP A 99 14.58 -21.36 -7.44
CA ASP A 99 13.95 -22.41 -8.23
C ASP A 99 12.42 -22.31 -8.13
N ILE A 100 11.79 -21.92 -9.24
CA ILE A 100 10.35 -22.02 -9.43
C ILE A 100 10.09 -22.78 -10.72
N SER A 101 9.93 -24.09 -10.58
CA SER A 101 9.58 -25.00 -11.68
C SER A 101 8.30 -24.58 -12.40
N ALA A 102 8.44 -24.19 -13.67
CA ALA A 102 7.31 -23.93 -14.56
C ALA A 102 6.74 -25.26 -15.08
N SER A 103 5.49 -25.56 -14.73
CA SER A 103 4.70 -26.62 -15.37
C SER A 103 3.70 -25.99 -16.35
N THR A 104 3.88 -26.25 -17.63
CA THR A 104 3.01 -25.83 -18.73
C THR A 104 2.23 -27.01 -19.31
N ASN A 105 1.16 -26.69 -20.05
CA ASN A 105 0.37 -27.55 -20.92
C ASN A 105 -0.65 -28.46 -20.19
N SER A 106 -1.95 -28.16 -20.21
CA SER A 106 -2.91 -28.03 -21.35
C SER A 106 -3.51 -29.37 -21.76
N ASP A 107 -4.77 -29.57 -21.42
CA ASP A 107 -5.68 -30.41 -22.20
C ASP A 107 -7.07 -29.75 -22.24
N SER A 108 -7.77 -29.92 -23.36
CA SER A 108 -8.99 -29.23 -23.71
C SER A 108 -10.08 -30.21 -24.06
N VAL A 109 -11.15 -30.27 -23.25
CA VAL A 109 -12.34 -31.06 -23.58
C VAL A 109 -13.57 -30.17 -23.59
N ILE A 110 -14.08 -29.95 -24.80
CA ILE A 110 -15.40 -29.37 -25.05
C ILE A 110 -16.43 -30.47 -24.78
N ILE A 111 -17.38 -30.22 -23.88
CA ILE A 111 -18.63 -31.01 -23.83
C ILE A 111 -19.80 -30.07 -24.14
N VAL A 112 -20.25 -30.13 -25.39
CA VAL A 112 -21.59 -29.70 -25.78
C VAL A 112 -22.52 -30.86 -25.44
N ALA A 113 -23.52 -30.61 -24.61
CA ALA A 113 -24.60 -31.56 -24.36
C ALA A 113 -25.94 -30.81 -24.43
N ASP A 114 -26.63 -31.01 -25.54
CA ASP A 114 -28.00 -30.58 -25.81
C ASP A 114 -28.99 -31.45 -25.02
N VAL A 115 -29.95 -30.83 -24.33
CA VAL A 115 -31.15 -31.51 -23.81
C VAL A 115 -32.37 -30.62 -24.06
N HIS A 116 -33.18 -31.07 -25.01
CA HIS A 116 -34.54 -30.61 -25.28
C HIS A 116 -35.54 -31.04 -24.18
N SER A 117 -36.61 -30.24 -24.02
CA SER A 117 -37.96 -30.69 -23.60
C SER A 117 -38.13 -31.20 -22.14
N THR A 118 -39.29 -31.10 -21.45
CA THR A 118 -40.68 -30.77 -21.85
C THR A 118 -41.52 -30.36 -20.62
N ASP A 119 -42.60 -29.62 -20.87
CA ASP A 119 -43.92 -29.55 -20.18
C ASP A 119 -44.12 -29.36 -18.66
N ASP A 120 -45.17 -28.55 -18.36
CA ASP A 120 -46.19 -28.63 -17.30
C ASP A 120 -45.82 -29.05 -15.85
N LYS A 121 -46.33 -28.43 -14.78
CA LYS A 121 -47.76 -28.23 -14.52
C LYS A 121 -48.07 -27.36 -13.26
N GLU A 122 -49.29 -26.83 -13.24
CA GLU A 122 -50.15 -26.36 -12.13
C GLU A 122 -49.62 -26.23 -10.67
N ALA A 123 -49.83 -25.01 -10.13
CA ALA A 123 -50.54 -24.68 -8.87
C ALA A 123 -50.39 -25.54 -7.59
N THR A 124 -50.16 -24.86 -6.46
CA THR A 124 -51.00 -25.02 -5.24
C THR A 124 -50.95 -23.78 -4.34
N THR A 125 -52.14 -23.32 -3.96
CA THR A 125 -52.42 -22.26 -2.99
C THR A 125 -52.16 -22.72 -1.56
N THR A 126 -51.58 -21.88 -0.69
CA THR A 126 -51.92 -21.87 0.76
C THR A 126 -51.46 -20.57 1.47
N GLN A 127 -52.41 -19.65 1.65
CA GLN A 127 -52.56 -18.87 2.88
C GLN A 127 -53.49 -19.67 3.85
N PRO A 128 -53.84 -19.22 5.08
CA PRO A 128 -53.30 -18.11 5.90
C PRO A 128 -52.98 -18.52 7.37
N VAL A 129 -52.11 -17.77 8.07
CA VAL A 129 -52.31 -17.55 9.53
C VAL A 129 -51.76 -16.21 10.03
N SER A 130 -52.68 -15.41 10.57
CA SER A 130 -52.53 -14.42 11.65
C SER A 130 -53.56 -14.85 12.73
N PRO A 131 -53.53 -14.40 14.01
CA PRO A 131 -53.08 -13.10 14.54
C PRO A 131 -52.14 -13.31 15.78
N LYS A 132 -51.95 -12.44 16.80
CA LYS A 132 -52.77 -11.38 17.42
C LYS A 132 -51.96 -10.64 18.51
N ASP A 133 -52.33 -9.38 18.82
CA ASP A 133 -52.04 -8.59 20.05
C ASP A 133 -50.55 -8.39 20.46
N GLU A 134 -50.12 -7.39 21.22
CA GLU A 134 -50.80 -6.31 21.97
C GLU A 134 -49.90 -5.03 22.00
N ALA A 135 -50.46 -3.86 22.31
CA ALA A 135 -49.74 -2.56 22.39
C ALA A 135 -49.49 -2.18 23.89
N PRO A 136 -49.40 -0.91 24.34
CA PRO A 136 -48.98 0.40 23.76
C PRO A 136 -47.97 1.18 24.68
N VAL A 137 -47.94 2.53 24.57
CA VAL A 137 -47.36 3.55 25.51
C VAL A 137 -45.80 3.63 25.50
N THR A 138 -45.13 4.79 25.55
CA THR A 138 -45.48 6.12 26.12
C THR A 138 -44.91 7.31 25.32
N GLN A 139 -45.62 8.45 25.37
CA GLN A 139 -45.27 9.74 24.79
C GLN A 139 -45.45 10.86 25.85
N ALA A 140 -44.46 11.74 26.03
CA ALA A 140 -44.50 13.04 26.74
C ALA A 140 -43.23 13.84 26.34
N SER A 141 -43.28 15.11 25.91
CA SER A 141 -43.50 16.38 26.67
C SER A 141 -42.42 16.61 27.75
N GLU A 142 -41.85 17.80 28.00
CA GLU A 142 -42.22 19.22 27.77
C GLU A 142 -40.91 20.07 27.90
N ALA A 143 -40.53 21.00 27.01
CA ALA A 143 -40.85 22.45 26.90
C ALA A 143 -40.00 23.45 27.74
N GLN A 144 -39.83 24.67 27.19
CA GLN A 144 -39.28 25.92 27.78
C GLN A 144 -37.77 25.92 28.17
N GLU A 145 -37.01 27.03 28.08
CA GLU A 145 -37.34 28.46 27.91
C GLU A 145 -36.19 29.26 27.23
N GLU A 146 -36.50 30.29 26.42
CA GLU A 146 -35.62 31.47 26.18
C GLU A 146 -35.95 32.56 27.24
N PRO A 147 -35.49 33.83 27.20
CA PRO A 147 -34.35 34.47 26.50
C PRO A 147 -33.46 35.33 27.44
N VAL A 148 -32.24 35.71 27.00
CA VAL A 148 -31.65 37.01 27.43
C VAL A 148 -30.91 37.68 26.27
N VAL A 149 -31.32 38.92 26.00
CA VAL A 149 -30.71 39.86 25.05
C VAL A 149 -29.51 40.56 25.68
N VAL A 150 -28.39 40.67 24.95
CA VAL A 150 -27.46 41.81 25.12
C VAL A 150 -27.07 42.35 23.74
N ASP A 151 -27.76 43.40 23.34
CA ASP A 151 -27.44 44.24 22.19
C ASP A 151 -26.54 45.40 22.66
N SER A 152 -25.44 45.69 21.97
CA SER A 152 -24.67 46.93 22.11
C SER A 152 -23.67 47.14 20.96
N PRO A 153 -23.38 48.40 20.57
CA PRO A 153 -23.24 48.70 19.15
C PRO A 153 -21.89 49.29 18.70
N VAL A 154 -21.62 49.08 17.41
CA VAL A 154 -20.99 50.01 16.44
C VAL A 154 -19.82 50.88 16.92
N LYS A 155 -18.64 50.64 16.33
CA LYS A 155 -17.81 51.76 15.86
C LYS A 155 -17.03 51.44 14.58
N ALA A 156 -17.39 52.14 13.51
CA ALA A 156 -16.66 52.12 12.24
C ALA A 156 -15.48 53.10 12.24
N LYS A 157 -14.39 52.71 11.56
CA LYS A 157 -13.37 53.52 10.87
C LYS A 157 -12.66 52.54 9.93
N GLU A 158 -12.95 52.51 8.64
CA GLU A 158 -12.59 53.51 7.61
C GLU A 158 -11.09 53.49 7.26
N SER A 159 -10.82 52.83 6.13
CA SER A 159 -9.83 53.12 5.08
C SER A 159 -8.37 53.45 5.44
N ALA A 160 -7.47 52.53 5.08
CA ALA A 160 -6.17 52.85 4.51
C ALA A 160 -5.66 51.71 3.61
N GLU A 161 -5.70 51.97 2.31
CA GLU A 161 -5.22 51.15 1.20
C GLU A 161 -3.68 51.01 1.20
N SER A 162 -3.15 49.78 1.18
CA SER A 162 -1.79 49.52 0.70
C SER A 162 -1.63 48.08 0.16
N SER A 163 -1.78 47.96 -1.16
CA SER A 163 -1.30 46.79 -1.91
C SER A 163 0.23 46.66 -1.77
N PRO A 164 0.74 45.43 -1.63
CA PRO A 164 1.73 45.01 -2.63
C PRO A 164 1.28 43.77 -3.40
N GLU A 165 1.29 43.97 -4.71
CA GLU A 165 1.07 43.01 -5.78
C GLU A 165 2.18 41.93 -5.85
N VAL A 166 1.94 40.91 -6.67
CA VAL A 166 2.92 39.92 -7.17
C VAL A 166 3.42 38.84 -6.18
N ALA A 167 2.60 37.81 -5.99
CA ALA A 167 3.01 36.41 -6.24
C ALA A 167 1.80 35.46 -6.27
N ASN A 168 0.78 35.78 -7.08
CA ASN A 168 -0.26 34.79 -7.39
C ASN A 168 0.35 33.76 -8.34
N THR A 169 0.92 32.69 -7.77
CA THR A 169 1.45 31.56 -8.54
C THR A 169 0.34 31.01 -9.42
N HIS A 170 0.58 31.04 -10.72
CA HIS A 170 -0.31 30.64 -11.79
C HIS A 170 -0.71 29.16 -11.64
N LEU A 171 -1.77 28.91 -10.86
CA LEU A 171 -2.49 27.63 -10.82
C LEU A 171 -3.19 27.46 -12.17
N VAL A 172 -2.43 27.01 -13.17
CA VAL A 172 -3.03 26.45 -14.38
C VAL A 172 -3.85 25.26 -13.92
N LYS A 173 -5.16 25.38 -14.13
CA LYS A 173 -6.12 24.31 -13.89
C LYS A 173 -6.04 23.32 -15.06
N ASP A 174 -4.87 22.72 -15.23
CA ASP A 174 -4.65 21.65 -16.18
C ASP A 174 -5.14 20.35 -15.54
N ASP A 175 -6.46 20.15 -15.58
CA ASP A 175 -7.12 18.93 -15.11
C ASP A 175 -6.81 17.72 -16.03
N SER A 176 -5.97 17.90 -17.07
CA SER A 176 -5.51 16.84 -17.96
C SER A 176 -4.33 16.07 -17.39
N LEU A 177 -4.33 14.77 -17.65
CA LEU A 177 -3.11 13.96 -17.51
C LEU A 177 -2.06 14.42 -18.53
N ALA A 178 -0.79 14.45 -18.11
CA ALA A 178 0.33 14.60 -19.02
C ALA A 178 0.37 13.44 -20.02
N ALA A 179 0.79 13.72 -21.26
CA ALA A 179 0.84 12.73 -22.33
C ALA A 179 1.76 11.56 -21.97
N LEU A 180 1.29 10.34 -22.20
CA LEU A 180 2.06 9.12 -21.96
C LEU A 180 3.08 8.90 -23.09
N GLY A 181 4.30 8.50 -22.71
CA GLY A 181 5.34 8.11 -23.67
C GLY A 181 5.27 6.63 -24.04
N SER A 182 6.16 6.19 -24.94
CA SER A 182 6.30 4.79 -25.36
C SER A 182 6.68 3.80 -24.24
N TRP A 183 7.08 4.31 -23.07
CA TRP A 183 7.34 3.55 -21.85
C TRP A 183 6.05 3.08 -21.13
N ALA A 184 4.91 3.72 -21.40
CA ALA A 184 3.66 3.44 -20.74
C ALA A 184 3.05 2.11 -21.24
N ASN A 185 2.74 1.22 -20.32
CA ASN A 185 2.14 -0.08 -20.65
C ASN A 185 0.64 0.07 -20.96
N VAL A 186 0.05 -0.97 -21.56
CA VAL A 186 -1.36 -0.97 -21.97
C VAL A 186 -2.33 -0.75 -20.79
N THR A 187 -1.95 -1.15 -19.57
CA THR A 187 -2.74 -0.92 -18.36
C THR A 187 -2.79 0.57 -18.00
N LEU A 188 -1.65 1.26 -18.02
CA LEU A 188 -1.55 2.69 -17.74
C LEU A 188 -2.21 3.52 -18.85
N GLN A 189 -2.02 3.14 -20.12
CA GLN A 189 -2.71 3.76 -21.25
C GLN A 189 -4.23 3.68 -21.10
N ARG A 190 -4.78 2.49 -20.85
CA ARG A 190 -6.22 2.30 -20.61
C ARG A 190 -6.73 3.11 -19.42
N ALA A 191 -6.01 3.14 -18.31
CA ALA A 191 -6.41 3.92 -17.14
C ALA A 191 -6.42 5.44 -17.42
N ALA A 192 -5.52 5.93 -18.28
CA ALA A 192 -5.52 7.32 -18.73
C ALA A 192 -6.66 7.62 -19.73
N GLU A 193 -6.99 6.69 -20.63
CA GLU A 193 -8.15 6.78 -21.52
C GLU A 193 -9.48 6.78 -20.73
N GLU A 194 -9.60 5.92 -19.72
CA GLU A 194 -10.72 5.90 -18.76
C GLU A 194 -10.84 7.24 -18.01
N TYR A 195 -9.72 7.86 -17.64
CA TYR A 195 -9.70 9.18 -17.00
C TYR A 195 -10.18 10.28 -17.96
N GLN A 196 -9.68 10.29 -19.20
CA GLN A 196 -10.02 11.30 -20.20
C GLN A 196 -11.48 11.20 -20.68
N SER A 197 -12.02 9.99 -20.75
CA SER A 197 -13.42 9.73 -21.15
C SER A 197 -14.43 9.87 -20.01
N ALA A 198 -13.99 9.99 -18.75
CA ALA A 198 -14.88 10.10 -17.61
C ALA A 198 -15.55 11.50 -17.50
N GLU A 199 -16.88 11.51 -17.47
CA GLU A 199 -17.70 12.72 -17.43
C GLU A 199 -17.94 13.27 -16.01
N THR A 200 -17.81 12.45 -14.96
CA THR A 200 -18.06 12.85 -13.55
C THR A 200 -16.79 12.89 -12.72
N ALA A 201 -16.73 13.75 -11.69
CA ALA A 201 -15.57 13.83 -10.81
C ALA A 201 -15.29 12.49 -10.10
N LEU A 202 -16.34 11.77 -9.71
CA LEU A 202 -16.22 10.44 -9.10
C LEU A 202 -15.64 9.41 -10.09
N ALA A 203 -16.06 9.41 -11.36
CA ALA A 203 -15.50 8.50 -12.36
C ALA A 203 -14.03 8.83 -12.65
N ARG A 204 -13.69 10.12 -12.85
CA ARG A 204 -12.31 10.58 -13.01
C ARG A 204 -11.45 10.21 -11.80
N TYR A 205 -11.96 10.37 -10.58
CA TYR A 205 -11.25 10.00 -9.35
C TYR A 205 -10.91 8.50 -9.32
N ASN A 206 -11.87 7.64 -9.65
CA ASN A 206 -11.64 6.20 -9.69
C ASN A 206 -10.66 5.80 -10.82
N ALA A 207 -10.71 6.45 -11.97
CA ALA A 207 -9.74 6.23 -13.05
C ALA A 207 -8.32 6.71 -12.65
N LEU A 208 -8.21 7.88 -12.00
CA LEU A 208 -6.93 8.39 -11.49
C LEU A 208 -6.32 7.48 -10.42
N GLN A 209 -7.14 6.85 -9.57
CA GLN A 209 -6.68 5.81 -8.65
C GLN A 209 -6.06 4.61 -9.40
N ASN A 210 -6.58 4.22 -10.57
CA ASN A 210 -6.00 3.17 -11.39
C ASN A 210 -4.65 3.59 -11.98
N VAL A 211 -4.54 4.83 -12.48
CA VAL A 211 -3.29 5.43 -13.01
C VAL A 211 -2.19 5.45 -11.93
N ILE A 212 -2.50 5.99 -10.74
CA ILE A 212 -1.60 6.03 -9.58
C ILE A 212 -1.22 4.62 -9.13
N GLY A 213 -2.20 3.71 -9.08
CA GLY A 213 -2.00 2.33 -8.68
C GLY A 213 -1.06 1.56 -9.60
N GLU A 214 -1.07 1.82 -10.91
CA GLU A 214 -0.11 1.24 -11.85
C GLU A 214 1.29 1.88 -11.71
N CYS A 215 1.38 3.21 -11.57
CA CYS A 215 2.65 3.89 -11.29
C CYS A 215 3.31 3.37 -10.00
N TYR A 216 2.53 3.12 -8.95
CA TYR A 216 3.01 2.57 -7.68
C TYR A 216 3.58 1.14 -7.79
N LYS A 217 2.99 0.29 -8.64
CA LYS A 217 3.53 -1.06 -8.93
C LYS A 217 4.86 -0.95 -9.67
N GLN A 218 4.92 -0.07 -10.67
CA GLN A 218 6.06 0.08 -11.57
C GLN A 218 7.12 1.09 -11.08
N ARG A 219 7.02 1.59 -9.84
CA ARG A 219 7.85 2.69 -9.28
C ARG A 219 9.37 2.46 -9.24
N LYS A 220 9.85 1.29 -9.66
CA LYS A 220 11.28 1.03 -9.91
C LYS A 220 11.77 1.59 -11.25
N SER A 221 10.87 1.85 -12.21
CA SER A 221 11.16 2.63 -13.42
C SER A 221 11.03 4.12 -13.10
N ALA A 222 12.03 4.90 -13.54
CA ALA A 222 12.10 6.33 -13.32
C ALA A 222 10.91 7.06 -13.96
N GLU A 223 10.44 6.58 -15.11
CA GLU A 223 9.34 7.16 -15.88
C GLU A 223 7.99 7.04 -15.13
N TYR A 224 7.65 5.84 -14.65
CA TYR A 224 6.42 5.64 -13.85
C TYR A 224 6.50 6.34 -12.50
N LEU A 225 7.68 6.36 -11.89
CA LEU A 225 7.92 7.04 -10.61
C LEU A 225 7.70 8.55 -10.74
N ALA A 226 8.38 9.20 -11.68
CA ALA A 226 8.26 10.64 -11.93
C ALA A 226 6.85 11.04 -12.40
N TYR A 227 6.26 10.26 -13.32
CA TYR A 227 4.89 10.51 -13.78
C TYR A 227 3.89 10.40 -12.64
N GLY A 228 3.94 9.32 -11.86
CA GLY A 228 3.03 9.08 -10.74
C GLY A 228 3.17 10.14 -9.62
N ALA A 229 4.39 10.57 -9.29
CA ALA A 229 4.63 11.63 -8.32
C ALA A 229 4.02 12.97 -8.75
N ALA A 230 4.08 13.31 -10.05
CA ALA A 230 3.50 14.54 -10.60
C ALA A 230 1.96 14.60 -10.46
N LEU A 231 1.26 13.47 -10.34
CA LEU A 231 -0.19 13.42 -10.19
C LEU A 231 -0.72 13.91 -8.82
N HIS A 232 0.16 14.19 -7.86
CA HIS A 232 -0.21 14.59 -6.50
C HIS A 232 -1.23 15.74 -6.42
N GLY A 233 -0.99 16.85 -7.15
CA GLY A 233 -1.87 18.01 -7.12
C GLY A 233 -3.25 17.73 -7.73
N LEU A 234 -3.27 17.02 -8.86
CA LEU A 234 -4.49 16.60 -9.55
C LEU A 234 -5.31 15.64 -8.66
N TYR A 235 -4.65 14.72 -7.97
CA TYR A 235 -5.29 13.77 -7.05
C TYR A 235 -6.01 14.46 -5.90
N LEU A 236 -5.38 15.43 -5.23
CA LEU A 236 -6.02 16.16 -4.15
C LEU A 236 -7.22 16.98 -4.64
N ALA A 237 -7.06 17.77 -5.71
CA ALA A 237 -8.14 18.56 -6.28
C ALA A 237 -9.37 17.70 -6.63
N LEU A 238 -9.11 16.56 -7.28
CA LEU A 238 -10.15 15.64 -7.72
C LEU A 238 -10.76 14.82 -6.58
N PHE A 239 -9.97 14.45 -5.56
CA PHE A 239 -10.48 13.85 -4.32
C PHE A 239 -11.47 14.78 -3.64
N HIS A 240 -11.14 16.07 -3.48
CA HIS A 240 -12.05 17.02 -2.85
C HIS A 240 -13.34 17.23 -3.67
N SER A 241 -13.27 17.30 -5.00
CA SER A 241 -14.48 17.36 -5.87
C SER A 241 -15.35 16.11 -5.72
N ALA A 242 -14.75 14.92 -5.86
CA ALA A 242 -15.47 13.66 -5.71
C ALA A 242 -16.04 13.48 -4.29
N ASN A 243 -15.36 13.97 -3.25
CA ASN A 243 -15.83 13.89 -1.87
C ASN A 243 -16.96 14.88 -1.56
N ALA A 244 -17.06 15.99 -2.29
CA ALA A 244 -18.18 16.92 -2.22
C ALA A 244 -19.42 16.44 -3.00
N GLU A 245 -19.21 15.77 -4.14
CA GLU A 245 -20.28 15.30 -5.04
C GLU A 245 -20.86 13.92 -4.66
N LYS A 246 -20.14 13.11 -3.88
CA LYS A 246 -20.56 11.73 -3.57
C LYS A 246 -21.85 11.67 -2.74
N PRO A 247 -22.68 10.62 -2.91
CA PRO A 247 -23.72 10.27 -1.95
C PRO A 247 -23.15 10.10 -0.53
N LYS A 248 -23.93 10.45 0.50
CA LYS A 248 -23.50 10.34 1.90
C LYS A 248 -23.10 8.91 2.28
N ASP A 249 -23.80 7.92 1.74
CA ASP A 249 -23.60 6.49 2.01
C ASP A 249 -22.45 5.86 1.19
N LEU A 250 -21.82 6.62 0.27
CA LEU A 250 -20.69 6.14 -0.51
C LEU A 250 -19.37 6.54 0.16
N GLU A 251 -18.56 5.57 0.54
CA GLU A 251 -17.17 5.79 0.95
C GLU A 251 -16.24 5.80 -0.28
N LEU A 252 -15.30 6.74 -0.34
CA LEU A 252 -14.30 6.75 -1.41
C LEU A 252 -13.18 5.78 -1.09
N LYS A 253 -12.71 5.03 -2.10
CA LYS A 253 -11.47 4.27 -1.99
C LYS A 253 -10.30 5.24 -1.91
N THR A 254 -9.49 5.17 -0.85
CA THR A 254 -8.38 6.10 -0.60
C THR A 254 -6.93 5.54 -0.71
N PRO A 255 -6.63 4.38 -1.37
CA PRO A 255 -5.26 3.85 -1.42
C PRO A 255 -4.26 4.81 -2.09
N GLY A 256 -4.74 5.70 -2.98
CA GLY A 256 -3.93 6.74 -3.61
C GLY A 256 -3.15 7.64 -2.65
N PHE A 257 -3.67 7.94 -1.45
CA PHE A 257 -2.92 8.73 -0.46
C PHE A 257 -1.62 8.01 -0.04
N MET A 258 -1.71 6.71 0.27
CA MET A 258 -0.56 5.87 0.60
C MET A 258 0.39 5.70 -0.60
N GLN A 259 -0.17 5.44 -1.78
CA GLN A 259 0.59 5.17 -3.00
C GLN A 259 1.39 6.39 -3.44
N LEU A 260 0.74 7.57 -3.52
CA LEU A 260 1.40 8.83 -3.82
C LEU A 260 2.40 9.23 -2.74
N ALA A 261 2.10 9.06 -1.45
CA ALA A 261 3.07 9.36 -0.39
C ALA A 261 4.34 8.48 -0.51
N THR A 262 4.22 7.26 -1.06
CA THR A 262 5.38 6.42 -1.37
C THR A 262 6.11 6.91 -2.62
N LEU A 263 5.40 7.24 -3.70
CA LEU A 263 5.99 7.77 -4.94
C LEU A 263 6.76 9.09 -4.68
N LEU A 264 6.16 10.02 -3.94
CA LEU A 264 6.77 11.30 -3.57
C LEU A 264 8.01 11.12 -2.66
N ASN A 265 7.98 10.16 -1.73
CA ASN A 265 9.15 9.80 -0.94
C ASN A 265 10.27 9.22 -1.82
N ASP A 266 9.92 8.34 -2.76
CA ASP A 266 10.87 7.68 -3.66
C ASP A 266 11.46 8.68 -4.70
N THR A 267 10.76 9.78 -5.04
CA THR A 267 11.30 10.94 -5.78
C THR A 267 11.99 12.00 -4.91
N GLN A 268 12.14 11.78 -3.60
CA GLN A 268 12.70 12.75 -2.63
C GLN A 268 11.91 14.07 -2.50
N ASP A 269 10.65 14.10 -2.96
CA ASP A 269 9.68 15.19 -2.76
C ASP A 269 9.07 15.11 -1.33
N PHE A 270 9.94 15.06 -0.32
CA PHE A 270 9.58 14.73 1.07
C PHE A 270 8.51 15.66 1.64
N ASP A 271 8.57 16.97 1.37
CA ASP A 271 7.61 17.96 1.88
C ASP A 271 6.19 17.71 1.35
N LYS A 272 6.06 17.36 0.05
CA LYS A 272 4.78 16.98 -0.56
C LYS A 272 4.27 15.66 0.02
N ALA A 273 5.16 14.69 0.24
CA ALA A 273 4.82 13.40 0.83
C ALA A 273 4.28 13.55 2.28
N ILE A 274 4.91 14.41 3.08
CA ILE A 274 4.47 14.75 4.45
C ILE A 274 3.12 15.50 4.40
N ALA A 275 3.00 16.54 3.57
CA ALA A 275 1.77 17.31 3.43
C ALA A 275 0.57 16.45 3.01
N LEU A 276 0.78 15.50 2.09
CA LEU A 276 -0.25 14.54 1.67
C LEU A 276 -0.70 13.61 2.82
N CYS A 277 0.25 13.14 3.64
CA CYS A 277 -0.06 12.31 4.81
C CYS A 277 -0.82 13.12 5.88
N GLN A 278 -0.42 14.38 6.11
CA GLN A 278 -1.12 15.29 7.02
C GLN A 278 -2.56 15.58 6.55
N GLU A 279 -2.76 15.76 5.25
CA GLU A 279 -4.11 15.95 4.68
C GLU A 279 -4.98 14.70 4.88
N ALA A 280 -4.42 13.50 4.67
CA ALA A 280 -5.11 12.25 4.95
C ALA A 280 -5.56 12.13 6.42
N ILE A 281 -4.72 12.55 7.37
CA ILE A 281 -5.05 12.58 8.81
C ILE A 281 -6.19 13.55 9.11
N LYS A 282 -6.17 14.78 8.55
CA LYS A 282 -7.27 15.76 8.69
C LYS A 282 -8.61 15.22 8.18
N LEU A 283 -8.56 14.40 7.14
CA LEU A 283 -9.71 13.74 6.52
C LEU A 283 -10.16 12.47 7.28
N GLY A 284 -9.49 12.08 8.37
CA GLY A 284 -9.80 10.89 9.16
C GLY A 284 -9.43 9.56 8.47
N LEU A 285 -8.54 9.59 7.49
CA LEU A 285 -8.14 8.41 6.71
C LEU A 285 -7.00 7.63 7.38
N THR A 286 -6.91 6.34 7.08
CA THR A 286 -5.82 5.47 7.53
C THR A 286 -5.03 4.87 6.36
N ASP A 287 -3.72 4.72 6.56
CA ASP A 287 -2.76 4.02 5.69
C ASP A 287 -3.08 2.51 5.59
N GLY A 288 -3.82 1.96 6.55
CA GLY A 288 -4.02 0.51 6.71
C GLY A 288 -2.86 -0.19 7.42
N THR A 289 -1.84 0.57 7.86
CA THR A 289 -0.80 0.10 8.77
C THR A 289 -1.16 0.37 10.22
N VAL A 290 -0.58 -0.40 11.16
CA VAL A 290 -0.81 -0.26 12.61
C VAL A 290 -0.51 1.16 13.13
N THR A 291 0.43 1.87 12.49
CA THR A 291 0.88 3.21 12.89
C THR A 291 0.20 4.36 12.14
N GLY A 292 -0.75 4.07 11.25
CA GLY A 292 -1.41 5.07 10.42
C GLY A 292 -0.43 5.88 9.54
N PHE A 293 -0.89 7.06 9.12
CA PHE A 293 -0.10 8.02 8.34
C PHE A 293 0.94 8.74 9.22
N GLU A 294 0.72 8.81 10.53
CA GLU A 294 1.64 9.37 11.53
C GLU A 294 2.98 8.63 11.51
N GLY A 295 2.94 7.30 11.59
CA GLY A 295 4.15 6.48 11.47
C GLY A 295 4.80 6.55 10.08
N ARG A 296 4.04 6.91 9.03
CA ARG A 296 4.60 7.17 7.69
C ARG A 296 5.34 8.50 7.64
N ILE A 297 4.77 9.57 8.19
CA ILE A 297 5.43 10.88 8.33
C ILE A 297 6.80 10.71 9.02
N SER A 298 6.85 10.03 10.18
CA SER A 298 8.11 9.79 10.89
C SER A 298 9.11 8.87 10.16
N ARG A 299 8.72 8.17 9.09
CA ARG A 299 9.65 7.46 8.20
C ARG A 299 10.15 8.37 7.08
N ILE A 300 9.29 9.22 6.53
CA ILE A 300 9.62 10.21 5.50
C ILE A 300 10.59 11.26 6.07
N GLU A 301 10.33 11.81 7.27
CA GLU A 301 11.23 12.75 7.96
C GLU A 301 12.63 12.16 8.17
N LYS A 302 12.72 10.85 8.48
CA LYS A 302 14.00 10.14 8.61
C LYS A 302 14.69 9.92 7.27
N ALA A 303 13.95 9.80 6.17
CA ALA A 303 14.51 9.73 4.83
C ALA A 303 15.03 11.11 4.37
N GLN A 304 14.26 12.17 4.63
CA GLN A 304 14.65 13.57 4.40
C GLN A 304 15.93 13.93 5.16
N ALA A 305 16.00 13.64 6.46
CA ALA A 305 17.18 13.89 7.27
C ALA A 305 18.43 13.16 6.73
N LYS A 306 18.28 11.90 6.27
CA LYS A 306 19.37 11.14 5.65
C LYS A 306 19.82 11.76 4.32
N ALA A 307 18.89 12.17 3.47
CA ALA A 307 19.18 12.78 2.17
C ALA A 307 19.90 14.14 2.29
N VAL A 308 19.66 14.89 3.38
CA VAL A 308 20.38 16.15 3.67
C VAL A 308 21.81 15.90 4.19
N THR A 309 22.09 14.72 4.75
CA THR A 309 23.41 14.34 5.30
C THR A 309 24.29 13.52 4.34
N ALA A 310 23.80 13.23 3.13
CA ALA A 310 24.46 12.38 2.13
C ALA A 310 25.12 13.21 1.02
#